data_AF-A0A645FV79-F1
#
_entry.id   AF-A0A645FV79-F1
#
_cell.length_a   1.000
_cell.length_b   1.000
_cell.length_c   1.000
_cell.angle_alpha   90.00
_cell.angle_beta   90.00
_cell.angle_gamma   90.00
#
_symmetry.space_group_name_H-M   'P 1'
#
loop_
_entity.id
_entity.type
_entity.pdbx_description
1 polymer ?
#
loop_
_entity_poly.entity_id
_entity_poly.type
_entity_poly.pdbx_seq_one_letter_code
_entity_poly.pdbx_strand_id
1 'polypeptide(L)' 'MNIRGIGPWTADYVMMKSLHETSSFPIADVGLHNALKILLGLKEKPTIEEIKQYAVNWEGWQAYATFYLWRSLYDKEI' A
#
# COMPACT_ATOMS: atom_id res chain seq x y z
N MET A 1 -19.40 6.60 12.06
CA MET A 1 -20.38 6.34 10.99
C MET A 1 -19.88 5.17 10.16
N ASN A 2 -20.75 4.23 9.77
CA ASN A 2 -20.39 3.12 8.89
C ASN A 2 -21.27 3.23 7.62
N ILE A 3 -20.65 3.39 6.45
CA ILE A 3 -21.35 3.54 5.17
C ILE A 3 -21.28 2.19 4.45
N ARG A 4 -22.46 1.61 4.17
CA ARG A 4 -22.53 0.31 3.46
C ARG A 4 -21.81 0.41 2.12
N GLY A 5 -20.84 -0.49 1.89
CA GLY A 5 -20.02 -0.53 0.67
C GLY A 5 -18.69 0.22 0.76
N ILE A 6 -18.42 0.95 1.85
CA ILE A 6 -17.14 1.62 2.09
C ILE A 6 -16.41 0.89 3.22
N GLY A 7 -15.43 0.06 2.84
CA GLY A 7 -14.53 -0.61 3.79
C GLY A 7 -13.25 0.20 4.05
N PRO A 8 -12.38 -0.28 4.96
CA PRO A 8 -11.11 0.39 5.29
C PRO A 8 -10.26 0.71 4.06
N TRP A 9 -10.08 -0.27 3.16
CA TRP A 9 -9.31 -0.09 1.93
C TRP A 9 -9.88 1.04 1.05
N THR A 10 -11.20 1.12 0.89
CA THR A 10 -11.84 2.18 0.10
C THR A 10 -11.65 3.54 0.76
N ALA A 11 -11.75 3.60 2.09
CA ALA A 11 -11.51 4.83 2.83
C ALA A 11 -10.07 5.31 2.66
N ASP A 12 -9.08 4.44 2.85
CA ASP A 12 -7.67 4.77 2.69
C ASP A 12 -7.35 5.22 1.26
N TYR A 13 -7.92 4.53 0.26
CA TYR A 13 -7.75 4.91 -1.14
C TYR A 13 -8.25 6.33 -1.42
N VAL A 14 -9.45 6.69 -0.92
CA VAL A 14 -10.03 8.02 -1.07
C VAL A 14 -9.23 9.08 -0.31
N MET A 15 -8.83 8.79 0.93
CA MET A 15 -7.98 9.67 1.74
C MET A 15 -6.69 10.01 0.99
N MET A 16 -6.04 9.00 0.41
CA MET A 16 -4.82 9.19 -0.40
C MET A 16 -5.09 9.98 -1.68
N LYS A 17 -6.03 9.54 -2.53
CA LYS A 17 -6.15 10.04 -3.91
C LYS A 17 -6.95 11.32 -4.03
N SER A 18 -7.96 11.51 -3.19
CA SER A 18 -8.89 12.63 -3.29
C SER A 18 -8.63 13.71 -2.25
N LEU A 19 -8.15 13.32 -1.06
CA LEU A 19 -7.91 14.24 0.06
C LEU A 19 -6.42 14.51 0.31
N HIS A 20 -5.53 13.87 -0.45
CA HIS A 20 -4.08 14.04 -0.38
C HIS A 20 -3.49 13.75 1.02
N GLU A 21 -4.11 12.88 1.79
CA GLU A 21 -3.58 12.43 3.08
C GLU A 21 -2.35 11.54 2.85
N THR A 22 -1.18 12.03 3.23
CA THR A 22 0.11 11.40 2.89
C THR A 22 0.39 10.16 3.74
N SER A 23 -0.19 10.09 4.93
CA SER A 23 -0.06 8.92 5.81
C SER A 23 -1.13 7.85 5.56
N SER A 24 -2.06 8.08 4.62
CA SER A 24 -3.10 7.10 4.29
C SER A 24 -2.47 5.83 3.73
N PHE A 25 -2.91 4.68 4.22
CA PHE A 25 -2.21 3.43 3.95
C PHE A 25 -3.17 2.24 3.74
N PRO A 26 -3.50 1.88 2.49
CA PRO A 26 -4.33 0.72 2.20
C PRO A 26 -3.54 -0.58 2.39
N ILE A 27 -3.17 -0.89 3.64
CA ILE A 27 -2.20 -1.94 4.01
C ILE A 27 -2.63 -3.35 3.59
N ALA A 28 -3.94 -3.57 3.38
CA ALA A 28 -4.51 -4.83 2.91
C ALA A 28 -4.55 -4.94 1.36
N ASP A 29 -3.99 -3.98 0.64
CA ASP A 29 -4.01 -3.95 -0.82
C ASP A 29 -3.19 -5.10 -1.44
N VAL A 30 -3.81 -5.87 -2.34
CA VAL A 30 -3.17 -7.02 -2.97
C VAL A 30 -2.01 -6.61 -3.87
N GLY A 31 -2.11 -5.46 -4.55
CA GLY A 31 -1.04 -4.92 -5.38
C GLY A 31 0.18 -4.53 -4.55
N LEU A 32 -0.04 -3.85 -3.43
CA LEU A 32 1.00 -3.50 -2.47
C LEU A 32 1.76 -4.73 -1.98
N HIS A 33 1.04 -5.78 -1.57
CA HIS A 33 1.64 -7.05 -1.14
C HIS A 33 2.44 -7.72 -2.25
N ASN A 34 1.94 -7.71 -3.49
CA ASN A 34 2.63 -8.26 -4.64
C ASN A 34 3.92 -7.48 -4.97
N ALA A 35 3.87 -6.15 -4.91
CA ALA A 35 5.00 -5.29 -5.20
C ALA A 35 6.14 -5.52 -4.21
N LEU A 36 5.82 -5.56 -2.90
CA LEU A 36 6.80 -5.87 -1.86
C LEU A 36 7.39 -7.27 -2.03
N LYS A 37 6.56 -8.28 -2.36
CA LYS A 37 7.05 -9.63 -2.65
C LYS A 37 8.11 -9.62 -3.76
N ILE A 38 7.82 -8.94 -4.88
CA ILE A 38 8.72 -8.90 -6.04
C ILE A 38 9.99 -8.13 -5.71
N LEU A 39 9.87 -6.91 -5.19
CA LEU A 39 11.01 -6.01 -4.95
C LEU A 39 11.96 -6.52 -3.87
N LEU A 40 11.43 -7.21 -2.85
CA LEU A 40 12.23 -7.78 -1.76
C LEU A 40 12.63 -9.24 -2.03
N GLY A 41 12.26 -9.83 -3.18
CA GLY A 41 12.60 -11.21 -3.54
C GLY A 41 11.99 -12.26 -2.59
N LEU A 42 10.82 -11.98 -2.00
CA LEU A 42 10.20 -12.85 -1.00
C LEU A 42 9.56 -14.08 -1.66
N LYS A 43 9.66 -15.22 -0.98
CA LYS A 43 9.01 -16.47 -1.42
C LYS A 43 7.49 -16.35 -1.44
N GLU A 44 6.93 -15.67 -0.45
CA GLU A 44 5.50 -15.48 -0.23
C GLU A 44 5.16 -14.00 -0.06
N LYS A 45 3.86 -13.66 -0.06
CA LYS A 45 3.44 -12.28 0.19
C LYS A 45 3.70 -11.96 1.67
N PRO A 46 4.24 -10.77 1.98
CA PRO A 46 4.45 -10.39 3.38
C PRO A 46 3.11 -10.25 4.10
N THR A 47 3.10 -10.63 5.37
CA THR A 47 1.99 -10.43 6.31
C THR A 47 1.78 -8.94 6.59
N ILE A 48 0.60 -8.59 7.12
CA ILE A 48 0.32 -7.19 7.52
C ILE A 48 1.35 -6.72 8.55
N GLU A 49 1.75 -7.57 9.48
CA GLU A 49 2.75 -7.26 10.51
C GLU A 49 4.11 -6.97 9.90
N GLU A 50 4.57 -7.76 8.92
CA GLU A 50 5.82 -7.47 8.19
C GLU A 50 5.72 -6.17 7.40
N ILE A 51 4.58 -5.91 6.76
CA ILE A 51 4.36 -4.64 6.06
C ILE A 51 4.40 -3.45 7.01
N LYS A 52 3.86 -3.57 8.23
CA LYS A 52 4.00 -2.53 9.27
C LYS A 52 5.46 -2.29 9.64
N GLN A 53 6.29 -3.34 9.71
CA GLN A 53 7.73 -3.17 9.98
C GLN A 53 8.43 -2.44 8.83
N TYR A 54 8.09 -2.77 7.58
CA TYR A 54 8.58 -2.00 6.44
C TYR A 54 8.08 -0.56 6.50
N ALA A 55 6.79 -0.33 6.83
CA ALA A 55 6.08 0.96 6.98
C ALA A 55 6.83 2.01 7.82
N VAL A 56 7.62 1.57 8.81
CA VAL A 56 8.37 2.47 9.70
C VAL A 56 9.36 3.36 8.94
N ASN A 57 9.99 2.86 7.87
CA ASN A 57 11.03 3.62 7.13
C ASN A 57 10.51 4.81 6.30
N TRP A 58 9.19 4.92 6.18
CA TRP A 58 8.46 5.79 5.25
C TRP A 58 7.17 6.28 5.93
N GLU A 59 7.22 6.39 7.27
CA GLU A 59 6.14 6.92 8.10
C GLU A 59 5.81 8.36 7.71
N GLY A 60 4.51 8.66 7.60
CA GLY A 60 4.00 9.95 7.11
C GLY A 60 3.90 10.02 5.57
N TRP A 61 4.47 9.05 4.86
CA TRP A 61 4.55 9.02 3.38
C TRP A 61 4.01 7.72 2.77
N GLN A 62 3.26 6.93 3.53
CA GLN A 62 2.74 5.63 3.11
C GLN A 62 1.90 5.70 1.82
N ALA A 63 1.20 6.81 1.60
CA ALA A 63 0.42 7.04 0.38
C ALA A 63 1.30 7.11 -0.87
N TYR A 64 2.35 7.94 -0.84
CA TYR A 64 3.30 8.08 -1.95
C TYR A 64 3.95 6.75 -2.28
N ALA A 65 4.20 6.01 -1.24
CA ALA A 65 5.07 4.89 -1.35
C ALA A 65 4.28 3.63 -1.73
N THR A 66 3.02 3.53 -1.32
CA THR A 66 1.99 2.69 -1.97
C THR A 66 1.89 2.99 -3.47
N PHE A 67 1.87 4.27 -3.86
CA PHE A 67 1.80 4.65 -5.27
C PHE A 67 3.01 4.17 -6.08
N TYR A 68 4.24 4.30 -5.55
CA TYR A 68 5.44 3.78 -6.21
C TYR A 68 5.48 2.25 -6.26
N LEU A 69 5.02 1.56 -5.21
CA LEU A 69 4.87 0.10 -5.22
C LEU A 69 3.88 -0.36 -6.30
N TRP A 70 2.76 0.33 -6.49
CA TRP A 70 1.89 0.02 -7.63
C TRP A 70 2.58 0.27 -8.95
N ARG A 71 3.32 1.38 -9.08
CA ARG A 71 4.01 1.73 -10.33
C ARG A 71 5.03 0.66 -10.72
N SER A 72 5.74 0.07 -9.76
CA SER A 72 6.74 -0.97 -10.01
C SER A 72 6.15 -2.26 -10.58
N LEU A 73 4.84 -2.50 -10.46
CA LEU A 73 4.18 -3.66 -11.07
C LEU A 73 3.94 -3.52 -12.58
N TYR A 74 4.00 -2.30 -13.10
CA TYR A 74 3.76 -2.02 -14.51
C TYR A 74 5.05 -1.97 -15.33
N ASP A 75 6.18 -1.66 -14.71
CA ASP A 75 7.47 -1.62 -15.39
C ASP A 75 8.04 -3.04 -15.47
N LYS A 76 7.67 -3.75 -16.55
CA LYS A 76 8.11 -5.12 -16.85
C LYS A 76 9.54 -5.24 -17.40
N GLU A 77 10.30 -4.16 -17.44
CA GLU A 77 11.65 -4.14 -18.01
C GLU A 77 12.63 -3.40 -17.10
N ILE A 78 13.18 -4.14 -16.13
CA ILE A 78 14.61 -4.11 -15.76
C ILE A 78 15.04 -5.56 -15.59
#